data_AF-A0A1D1XII6-F1
#
_entry.id   AF-A0A1D1XII6-F1
#
_cell.length_a   1.000
_cell.length_b   1.000
_cell.length_c   1.000
_cell.angle_alpha   90.00
_cell.angle_beta   90.00
_cell.angle_gamma   90.00
#
_symmetry.space_group_name_H-M   'P 1'
#
loop_
_entity.id
_entity.type
_entity.pdbx_description
1 polymer ?
#
loop_
_entity_poly.entity_id
_entity_poly.type
_entity_poly.pdbx_seq_one_letter_code
_entity_poly.pdbx_strand_id
1 'polypeptide(L)'
;NMIMDTLGALALATEPPNDDLMKRMPVGRNGNFISSAMWRNIMGQAFYQILVIWYLQSEGNGLFQLSGPDAELTLNTLIFNSFIFCQIFNEINSRDMEKIDVFRGLLDNYVFVGVLSCTVIFQIIIVEFLGDFASTTPLTLPQWFFCILVGFLGMPIAAAIKLIPVGCK
;
A
#
# COMPACT_ATOMS: atom_id res chain seq x y z
N ASN A 1 -10.98 2.35 -3.82
CA ASN A 1 -10.89 1.71 -5.15
C ASN A 1 -10.61 2.70 -6.26
N MET A 2 -11.52 3.59 -6.66
CA MET A 2 -11.31 4.34 -7.91
C MET A 2 -9.98 5.11 -8.00
N ILE A 3 -9.54 5.81 -6.96
CA ILE A 3 -8.29 6.59 -7.00
C ILE A 3 -7.06 5.68 -6.93
N MET A 4 -7.04 4.75 -5.98
CA MET A 4 -5.91 3.85 -5.73
C MET A 4 -5.66 2.85 -6.86
N ASP A 5 -6.74 2.23 -7.37
CA ASP A 5 -6.61 1.18 -8.37
C ASP A 5 -6.38 1.76 -9.78
N THR A 6 -6.90 2.95 -10.08
CA THR A 6 -6.68 3.59 -11.39
C THR A 6 -5.35 4.33 -11.46
N LEU A 7 -5.02 5.14 -10.45
CA LEU A 7 -3.78 5.90 -10.45
C LEU A 7 -2.58 4.97 -10.24
N GLY A 8 -2.69 3.97 -9.36
CA GLY A 8 -1.60 3.02 -9.13
C GLY A 8 -1.34 2.11 -10.33
N ALA A 9 -2.40 1.64 -11.01
CA ALA A 9 -2.24 0.90 -12.25
C ALA A 9 -1.61 1.76 -13.37
N LEU A 10 -1.97 3.04 -13.46
CA LEU A 10 -1.36 3.98 -14.41
C LEU A 10 0.12 4.23 -14.08
N ALA A 11 0.46 4.41 -12.80
CA ALA A 11 1.85 4.60 -12.35
C ALA A 11 2.72 3.39 -12.70
N LEU A 12 2.24 2.18 -12.43
CA LEU A 12 2.95 0.94 -12.75
C LEU A 12 3.03 0.68 -14.27
N ALA A 13 2.04 1.12 -15.05
CA ALA A 13 2.05 0.96 -16.50
C ALA A 13 2.97 1.95 -17.24
N THR A 14 3.38 3.04 -16.59
CA THR A 14 4.20 4.10 -17.19
C THR A 14 5.68 3.99 -16.84
N GLU A 15 6.09 2.90 -16.19
CA GLU A 15 7.49 2.66 -15.86
C GLU A 15 8.35 2.48 -17.12
N PRO A 16 9.52 3.13 -17.21
CA PRO A 16 10.43 2.96 -18.34
C PRO A 16 10.93 1.51 -18.40
N PRO A 17 11.20 0.98 -19.60
CA PRO A 17 11.63 -0.40 -19.78
C PRO A 17 12.95 -0.66 -19.05
N ASN A 18 13.01 -1.75 -18.28
CA ASN A 18 14.19 -2.15 -17.54
C ASN A 18 15.04 -3.13 -18.36
N ASP A 19 16.35 -2.89 -18.50
CA ASP A 19 17.29 -3.74 -19.24
C ASP A 19 17.34 -5.18 -18.70
N ASP A 20 17.00 -5.39 -17.42
CA ASP A 20 16.89 -6.72 -16.83
C ASP A 20 15.73 -7.55 -17.41
N LEU A 21 14.73 -6.93 -18.05
CA LEU A 21 13.66 -7.65 -18.75
C LEU A 21 14.21 -8.45 -19.93
N MET A 22 15.27 -7.95 -20.59
CA MET A 22 15.89 -8.64 -21.73
C MET A 22 16.69 -9.88 -21.33
N LYS A 23 17.02 -10.04 -20.04
CA LYS A 23 17.73 -11.21 -19.51
C LYS A 23 16.79 -12.35 -19.11
N ARG A 24 15.48 -12.10 -19.07
CA ARG A 24 14.47 -13.11 -18.70
C ARG A 24 14.09 -13.93 -19.92
N MET A 25 13.83 -15.22 -19.70
CA MET A 25 13.36 -16.13 -20.75
C MET A 25 11.96 -15.69 -21.23
N PRO A 26 11.64 -15.75 -22.55
CA PRO A 26 10.35 -15.32 -23.06
C PRO A 26 9.21 -16.13 -22.44
N VAL A 27 8.16 -15.42 -21.99
CA VAL A 27 6.93 -16.03 -21.49
C VAL A 27 6.21 -16.78 -22.62
N GLY A 28 5.95 -18.07 -22.43
CA GLY A 28 5.24 -18.90 -23.40
C GLY A 28 3.75 -18.56 -23.47
N ARG A 29 3.10 -18.80 -24.63
CA ARG A 29 1.65 -18.55 -24.85
C ARG A 29 0.71 -19.25 -23.85
N ASN A 30 1.19 -20.29 -23.17
CA ASN A 30 0.44 -21.05 -22.16
C ASN A 30 0.93 -20.79 -20.72
N GLY A 31 1.75 -19.76 -20.49
CA GLY A 31 2.19 -19.39 -19.15
C GLY A 31 1.05 -18.80 -18.33
N ASN A 32 0.98 -19.15 -17.04
CA ASN A 32 0.01 -18.54 -16.13
C ASN A 32 0.29 -17.03 -15.99
N PHE A 33 -0.75 -16.20 -16.10
CA PHE A 33 -0.63 -14.74 -15.94
C PHE A 33 -0.14 -14.35 -14.54
N ILE A 34 -0.49 -15.14 -13.52
CA ILE A 34 -0.04 -14.95 -12.13
C ILE A 34 0.99 -16.03 -11.83
N SER A 35 2.25 -15.63 -11.63
CA SER A 35 3.32 -16.52 -11.23
C SER A 35 3.18 -16.95 -9.77
N SER A 36 3.81 -18.06 -9.39
CA SER A 36 3.83 -18.51 -7.98
C SER A 36 4.48 -17.47 -7.05
N ALA A 37 5.43 -16.68 -7.56
CA ALA A 37 6.04 -15.56 -6.85
C ALA A 37 5.05 -14.40 -6.62
N MET A 38 4.22 -14.07 -7.62
CA MET A 38 3.14 -13.08 -7.47
C MET A 38 2.10 -13.53 -6.44
N TRP A 39 1.68 -14.80 -6.49
CA TRP A 39 0.74 -15.38 -5.53
C TRP A 39 1.24 -15.29 -4.08
N ARG A 40 2.52 -15.62 -3.85
CA ARG A 40 3.16 -15.46 -2.53
C ARG A 40 3.07 -14.01 -2.05
N ASN A 41 3.41 -13.04 -2.89
CA ASN A 41 3.41 -11.63 -2.53
C ASN A 41 1.98 -11.12 -2.25
N ILE A 42 1.01 -11.49 -3.10
CA ILE A 42 -0.42 -11.13 -2.93
C ILE A 42 -0.96 -11.69 -1.62
N MET A 43 -0.74 -12.97 -1.35
CA MET A 43 -1.24 -13.61 -0.11
C MET A 43 -0.61 -13.00 1.13
N GLY A 44 0.69 -12.74 1.11
CA GLY A 44 1.38 -12.15 2.25
C GLY A 44 0.93 -10.72 2.55
N GLN A 45 0.76 -9.89 1.52
CA GLN A 45 0.24 -8.52 1.68
C GLN A 45 -1.24 -8.50 2.09
N ALA A 46 -2.08 -9.35 1.49
CA ALA A 46 -3.48 -9.46 1.88
C ALA A 46 -3.62 -9.89 3.36
N PHE A 47 -2.83 -10.87 3.79
CA PHE A 47 -2.83 -11.32 5.18
C PHE A 47 -2.39 -10.20 6.13
N TYR A 48 -1.33 -9.46 5.78
CA TYR A 48 -0.88 -8.31 6.56
C TYR A 48 -1.99 -7.24 6.69
N GLN A 49 -2.60 -6.83 5.58
CA GLN A 49 -3.64 -5.81 5.57
C GLN A 49 -4.88 -6.25 6.37
N ILE A 50 -5.29 -7.52 6.26
CA ILE A 50 -6.38 -8.08 7.06
C ILE A 50 -6.04 -8.01 8.56
N LEU A 51 -4.84 -8.43 8.96
CA LEU A 51 -4.43 -8.38 10.37
C LEU A 51 -4.39 -6.95 10.91
N VAL A 52 -3.86 -5.99 10.14
CA VAL A 52 -3.79 -4.59 10.54
C VAL A 52 -5.18 -3.98 10.71
N ILE A 53 -6.08 -4.18 9.74
CA ILE A 53 -7.45 -3.66 9.81
C ILE A 53 -8.20 -4.30 10.97
N TRP A 54 -8.10 -5.63 11.12
CA TRP A 54 -8.74 -6.35 12.21
C TRP A 54 -8.24 -5.87 13.58
N TYR A 55 -6.93 -5.68 13.73
CA TYR A 55 -6.33 -5.14 14.94
C TYR A 55 -6.83 -3.72 15.25
N LEU A 56 -6.87 -2.83 14.25
CA LEU A 56 -7.39 -1.47 14.43
C LEU A 56 -8.89 -1.44 14.72
N GLN A 57 -9.66 -2.35 14.15
CA GLN A 57 -11.10 -2.44 14.42
C GLN A 57 -11.38 -2.99 15.83
N SER A 58 -10.56 -3.92 16.32
CA SER A 58 -10.74 -4.53 17.65
C SER A 58 -10.21 -3.63 18.78
N GLU A 59 -9.00 -3.09 18.63
CA GLU A 59 -8.26 -2.40 19.70
C GLU A 59 -8.11 -0.89 19.46
N GLY A 60 -8.54 -0.36 18.31
CA GLY A 60 -8.35 1.06 17.96
C GLY A 60 -8.99 2.02 18.96
N ASN A 61 -10.15 1.66 19.53
CA ASN A 61 -10.81 2.47 20.55
C ASN A 61 -9.98 2.56 21.85
N GLY A 62 -9.36 1.45 22.26
CA GLY A 62 -8.50 1.39 23.45
C GLY A 62 -7.15 2.07 23.23
N LEU A 63 -6.56 1.89 22.05
CA LEU A 63 -5.25 2.44 21.70
C LEU A 63 -5.23 3.97 21.64
N PHE A 64 -6.31 4.58 21.14
CA PHE A 64 -6.44 6.03 20.99
C PHE A 64 -7.32 6.69 22.06
N GLN A 65 -7.76 5.94 23.08
CA GLN A 65 -8.63 6.41 24.17
C GLN A 65 -9.87 7.16 23.67
N LEU A 66 -10.46 6.70 22.57
CA LEU A 66 -11.61 7.34 21.94
C LEU A 66 -12.87 7.02 22.76
N SER A 67 -13.30 7.97 23.59
CA SER A 67 -14.53 7.86 24.38
C SER A 67 -15.48 8.99 24.00
N GLY A 68 -16.52 8.68 23.20
CA GLY A 68 -17.52 9.67 22.80
C GLY A 68 -18.37 9.21 21.60
N PRO A 69 -19.42 9.98 21.23
CA PRO A 69 -20.28 9.70 20.08
C PRO A 69 -19.53 9.75 18.74
N ASP A 70 -18.44 10.53 18.66
CA ASP A 70 -17.60 10.66 17.44
C ASP A 70 -16.45 9.63 17.37
N ALA A 71 -16.36 8.73 18.35
CA ALA A 71 -15.29 7.73 18.42
C ALA A 71 -15.31 6.78 17.22
N GLU A 72 -16.50 6.33 16.80
CA GLU A 72 -16.66 5.43 15.66
C GLU A 72 -16.23 6.11 14.35
N LEU A 73 -16.58 7.38 14.17
CA LEU A 73 -16.19 8.17 13.00
C LEU A 73 -14.67 8.38 12.94
N THR A 74 -14.06 8.66 14.09
CA THR A 74 -12.60 8.82 14.23
C THR A 74 -11.87 7.51 13.93
N LEU A 75 -12.36 6.39 14.47
CA LEU A 75 -11.80 5.06 14.23
C LEU A 75 -11.93 4.66 12.76
N ASN A 76 -13.08 4.90 12.13
CA ASN A 76 -13.26 4.64 10.70
C ASN A 76 -12.30 5.48 9.85
N THR A 77 -12.07 6.74 10.22
CA THR A 77 -11.10 7.61 9.55
C THR A 77 -9.66 7.08 9.72
N LEU A 78 -9.30 6.62 10.92
CA LEU A 78 -8.01 5.99 11.21
C LEU A 78 -7.78 4.73 10.39
N ILE A 79 -8.79 3.84 10.32
CA ILE A 79 -8.72 2.62 9.52
C ILE A 79 -8.56 2.98 8.05
N PHE A 80 -9.37 3.90 7.54
CA PHE A 80 -9.29 4.35 6.16
C PHE A 80 -7.92 4.93 5.84
N ASN A 81 -7.41 5.85 6.66
CA ASN A 81 -6.12 6.50 6.47
C ASN A 81 -4.96 5.49 6.51
N SER A 82 -4.95 4.59 7.51
CA SER A 82 -3.97 3.51 7.62
C SER A 82 -4.01 2.60 6.39
N PHE A 83 -5.20 2.26 5.90
CA PHE A 83 -5.36 1.43 4.71
C PHE A 83 -4.79 2.11 3.47
N ILE A 84 -5.05 3.40 3.25
CA ILE A 84 -4.47 4.13 2.10
C ILE A 84 -2.94 4.11 2.17
N PHE A 85 -2.35 4.35 3.34
CA PHE A 85 -0.89 4.28 3.49
C PHE A 85 -0.34 2.88 3.25
N CYS A 86 -0.97 1.83 3.78
CA CYS A 86 -0.60 0.44 3.47
C CYS A 86 -0.58 0.18 1.96
N GLN A 87 -1.50 0.79 1.21
CA GLN A 87 -1.61 0.60 -0.24
C GLN A 87 -0.55 1.38 -1.01
N ILE A 88 -0.25 2.61 -0.59
CA ILE A 88 0.89 3.39 -1.09
C ILE A 88 2.20 2.59 -0.97
N PHE A 89 2.44 2.00 0.20
CA PHE A 89 3.65 1.19 0.40
C PHE A 89 3.61 -0.16 -0.32
N ASN A 90 2.43 -0.75 -0.49
CA ASN A 90 2.25 -1.95 -1.29
C ASN A 90 2.51 -1.69 -2.78
N GLU A 91 2.14 -0.51 -3.30
CA GLU A 91 2.41 -0.09 -4.67
C GLU A 91 3.92 0.06 -4.93
N ILE A 92 4.64 0.65 -3.98
CA ILE A 92 6.12 0.70 -4.00
C ILE A 92 6.70 -0.73 -4.00
N ASN A 93 6.09 -1.64 -3.23
CA ASN A 93 6.56 -3.01 -3.13
C ASN A 93 6.30 -3.84 -4.40
N SER A 94 5.15 -3.63 -5.04
CA SER A 94 4.68 -4.39 -6.20
C SER A 94 5.40 -4.03 -7.49
N ARG A 95 6.08 -2.88 -7.52
CA ARG A 95 6.97 -2.42 -8.59
C ARG A 95 7.97 -3.50 -9.05
N ASP A 96 8.54 -4.24 -8.11
CA ASP A 96 9.53 -5.27 -8.42
C ASP A 96 9.23 -6.54 -7.62
N MET A 97 8.67 -7.56 -8.26
CA MET A 97 8.08 -8.73 -7.56
C MET A 97 9.13 -9.68 -6.95
N GLU A 98 10.35 -9.68 -7.48
CA GLU A 98 11.44 -10.58 -7.07
C GLU A 98 12.58 -9.86 -6.34
N LYS A 99 12.82 -8.58 -6.64
CA LYS A 99 13.89 -7.83 -5.99
C LYS A 99 13.42 -7.27 -4.64
N ILE A 100 14.35 -7.28 -3.69
CA ILE A 100 14.13 -6.75 -2.33
C ILE A 100 14.38 -5.23 -2.31
N ASP A 101 15.28 -4.73 -3.17
CA ASP A 101 15.61 -3.30 -3.31
C ASP A 101 14.55 -2.52 -4.11
N VAL A 102 13.35 -2.41 -3.55
CA VAL A 102 12.21 -1.67 -4.16
C VAL A 102 12.43 -0.15 -4.23
N PHE A 103 13.36 0.38 -3.43
CA PHE A 103 13.71 1.82 -3.43
C PHE A 103 14.67 2.21 -4.55
N ARG A 104 15.34 1.24 -5.19
CA ARG A 104 16.35 1.55 -6.22
C ARG A 104 15.66 2.08 -7.48
N GLY A 105 16.04 3.27 -7.94
CA GLY A 105 15.44 3.93 -9.10
C GLY A 105 13.99 4.41 -8.90
N LEU A 106 13.50 4.49 -7.66
CA LEU A 106 12.16 5.00 -7.35
C LEU A 106 12.04 6.48 -7.75
N LEU A 107 13.05 7.27 -7.37
CA LEU A 107 13.10 8.70 -7.61
C LEU A 107 13.44 9.06 -9.06
N ASP A 108 13.96 8.11 -9.84
CA ASP A 108 14.27 8.31 -11.26
C ASP A 108 13.00 8.28 -12.14
N ASN A 109 11.91 7.65 -11.65
CA ASN A 109 10.62 7.62 -12.34
C ASN A 109 9.73 8.78 -11.85
N TYR A 110 9.82 9.92 -12.53
CA TYR A 110 9.04 11.13 -12.21
C TYR A 110 7.53 10.90 -12.27
N VAL A 111 7.03 9.99 -13.11
CA VAL A 111 5.59 9.70 -13.20
C VAL A 111 5.13 8.96 -11.96
N PHE A 112 5.89 7.96 -11.52
CA PHE A 112 5.62 7.20 -10.30
C PHE A 112 5.67 8.07 -9.05
N VAL A 113 6.71 8.89 -8.90
CA VAL A 113 6.80 9.88 -7.81
C VAL A 113 5.66 10.90 -7.88
N GLY A 114 5.30 11.33 -9.09
CA GLY A 114 4.17 12.23 -9.33
C GLY A 114 2.86 11.65 -8.80
N VAL A 115 2.52 10.42 -9.19
CA VAL A 115 1.31 9.74 -8.72
C VAL A 115 1.31 9.55 -7.20
N LEU A 116 2.40 9.08 -6.61
CA LEU A 116 2.55 8.94 -5.15
C LEU A 116 2.38 10.28 -4.41
N SER A 117 2.99 11.34 -4.92
CA SER A 117 2.87 12.68 -4.32
C SER A 117 1.42 13.19 -4.40
N CYS A 118 0.77 13.00 -5.55
CA CYS A 118 -0.63 13.35 -5.75
C CYS A 118 -1.54 12.57 -4.81
N THR A 119 -1.35 11.26 -4.63
CA THR A 119 -2.19 10.46 -3.73
C THR A 119 -2.05 10.89 -2.26
N VAL A 120 -0.83 11.20 -1.80
CA VAL A 120 -0.61 11.74 -0.45
C VAL A 120 -1.27 13.12 -0.28
N ILE A 121 -1.13 14.01 -1.26
CA ILE A 121 -1.77 15.34 -1.22
C ILE A 121 -3.30 15.20 -1.17
N PHE A 122 -3.89 14.37 -2.04
CA PHE A 122 -5.33 14.11 -2.02
C PHE A 122 -5.76 13.50 -0.70
N GLN A 123 -4.96 12.61 -0.11
CA GLN A 123 -5.26 12.01 1.18
C GLN A 123 -5.34 13.06 2.30
N ILE A 124 -4.41 14.02 2.33
CA ILE A 124 -4.44 15.13 3.28
C ILE A 124 -5.69 15.99 3.05
N ILE A 125 -6.02 16.30 1.79
CA ILE A 125 -7.21 17.10 1.46
C ILE A 125 -8.50 16.39 1.92
N ILE A 126 -8.61 15.09 1.66
CA ILE A 126 -9.80 14.30 2.01
C ILE A 126 -10.01 14.28 3.53
N VAL A 127 -8.95 14.03 4.28
CA VAL A 127 -9.02 13.85 5.75
C VAL A 127 -9.22 15.18 6.48
N GLU A 128 -8.55 16.25 6.04
CA GLU A 128 -8.56 17.53 6.75
C GLU A 128 -9.73 18.43 6.32
N PHE A 129 -10.14 18.38 5.04
CA PHE A 129 -11.08 19.35 4.47
C PHE A 129 -12.38 18.75 3.95
N LEU A 130 -12.45 17.43 3.77
CA LEU A 130 -13.58 16.76 3.12
C LEU A 130 -14.39 15.89 4.09
N GLY A 131 -14.36 16.23 5.39
CA GLY A 131 -15.01 15.51 6.48
C GLY A 131 -16.51 15.23 6.25
N ASP A 132 -17.27 16.25 5.84
CA ASP A 132 -18.72 16.15 5.63
C ASP A 132 -19.11 15.27 4.42
N PHE A 133 -18.25 15.20 3.41
CA PHE A 133 -18.51 14.40 2.19
C PHE A 133 -18.03 12.96 2.33
N ALA A 134 -16.91 12.76 3.02
CA ALA A 134 -16.26 11.46 3.18
C ALA A 134 -16.61 10.77 4.51
N SER A 135 -17.42 11.39 5.37
CA SER A 135 -17.66 10.94 6.75
C SER A 135 -16.34 10.70 7.48
N THR A 136 -15.45 11.70 7.45
CA THR A 136 -14.13 11.63 8.09
C THR A 136 -13.94 12.76 9.10
N THR A 137 -13.04 12.56 10.04
CA THR A 137 -12.65 13.56 11.05
C THR A 137 -11.19 13.96 10.87
N PRO A 138 -10.84 15.24 11.08
CA PRO A 138 -9.44 15.67 11.06
C PRO A 138 -8.61 14.85 12.06
N LEU A 139 -7.53 14.26 11.56
CA LEU A 139 -6.66 13.41 12.36
C LEU A 139 -5.58 14.27 13.05
N THR A 140 -5.26 13.93 14.29
CA THR A 140 -4.16 14.57 15.00
C THR A 140 -2.80 14.13 14.42
N LEU A 141 -1.77 14.96 14.58
CA LEU A 141 -0.40 14.61 14.11
C LEU A 141 0.11 13.24 14.61
N PRO A 142 -0.12 12.82 15.87
CA PRO A 142 0.28 11.49 16.33
C PRO A 142 -0.47 10.35 15.61
N GLN A 143 -1.75 10.54 15.31
CA GLN A 143 -2.56 9.57 14.57
C GLN A 143 -2.07 9.45 13.12
N TRP A 144 -1.77 10.56 12.45
CA TRP A 144 -1.14 10.56 11.13
C TRP A 144 0.18 9.79 11.13
N PHE A 145 1.04 10.07 12.11
CA PHE A 145 2.33 9.36 12.23
C PHE A 145 2.14 7.85 12.44
N PHE A 146 1.16 7.47 13.27
CA PHE A 146 0.81 6.07 13.46
C PHE A 146 0.36 5.40 12.15
N CYS A 147 -0.54 6.03 11.37
CA CYS A 147 -0.99 5.49 10.10
C CYS A 147 0.16 5.30 9.09
N ILE A 148 1.07 6.28 9.01
CA ILE A 148 2.27 6.20 8.17
C ILE A 148 3.18 5.06 8.66
N LEU A 149 3.39 4.94 9.97
CA LEU A 149 4.23 3.91 10.57
C LEU A 149 3.68 2.51 10.29
N VAL A 150 2.38 2.31 10.45
CA VAL A 150 1.70 1.04 10.12
C VAL A 150 1.84 0.71 8.65
N GLY A 151 1.66 1.68 7.75
CA GLY A 151 1.93 1.48 6.33
C GLY A 151 3.39 1.07 6.08
N PHE A 152 4.33 1.79 6.69
CA PHE A 152 5.77 1.56 6.54
C PHE A 152 6.19 0.17 7.00
N LEU A 153 5.63 -0.34 8.11
CA LEU A 153 5.85 -1.70 8.62
C LEU A 153 5.43 -2.80 7.63
N GLY A 154 4.54 -2.51 6.69
CA GLY A 154 4.19 -3.43 5.60
C GLY A 154 5.36 -3.71 4.65
N MET A 155 6.28 -2.76 4.47
CA MET A 155 7.45 -2.94 3.58
C MET A 155 8.46 -4.00 4.07
N PRO A 156 8.98 -3.97 5.32
CA PRO A 156 9.89 -5.02 5.79
C PRO A 156 9.22 -6.38 5.84
N ILE A 157 7.92 -6.44 6.16
CA ILE A 157 7.15 -7.70 6.12
C ILE A 157 7.11 -8.26 4.70
N ALA A 158 6.84 -7.42 3.71
CA ALA A 158 6.83 -7.86 2.32
C ALA A 158 8.23 -8.19 1.78
N ALA A 159 9.28 -7.50 2.24
CA ALA A 159 10.66 -7.92 1.98
C ALA A 159 10.96 -9.31 2.57
N ALA A 160 10.50 -9.58 3.80
CA ALA A 160 10.63 -10.90 4.43
C ALA A 160 9.85 -11.98 3.66
N ILE A 161 8.64 -11.67 3.17
CA ILE A 161 7.88 -12.59 2.31
C ILE A 161 8.63 -12.89 1.01
N LYS A 162 9.28 -11.89 0.39
CA LYS A 162 10.07 -12.08 -0.83
C LYS A 162 11.26 -13.02 -0.64
N LEU A 163 11.84 -13.09 0.57
CA LEU A 163 12.94 -14.00 0.91
C LEU A 163 12.54 -15.48 0.92
N ILE A 164 11.26 -15.80 1.08
CA ILE A 164 10.79 -17.19 1.11
C ILE A 164 10.89 -17.77 -0.30
N PRO A 165 11.79 -18.72 -0.59
CA PRO A 165 11.95 -19.24 -1.94
C PRO A 165 10.67 -19.94 -2.37
N VAL A 166 10.11 -19.52 -3.50
CA VAL A 166 9.01 -20.24 -4.14
C VAL A 166 9.63 -21.16 -5.18
N GLY A 167 9.42 -22.46 -5.03
CA GLY A 167 9.87 -23.43 -6.01
C GLY A 167 9.27 -23.10 -7.38
N CYS A 168 10.12 -22.90 -8.38
CA CYS A 168 9.69 -22.86 -9.78
C CYS A 168 9.08 -24.23 -10.12
N LYS A 169 7.84 -24.23 -10.58
CA LYS A 169 7.35 -25.23 -11.51
C LYS A 169 7.09 -24.53 -12.84
#